data_AF-A0A4Q6G3Z6-F1
#
_entry.id   AF-A0A4Q6G3Z6-F1
#
_cell.length_a   1.000
_cell.length_b   1.000
_cell.length_c   1.000
_cell.angle_alpha   90.00
_cell.angle_beta   90.00
_cell.angle_gamma   90.00
#
_symmetry.space_group_name_H-M   'P 1'
#
loop_
_entity.id
_entity.type
_entity.pdbx_description
1 polymer ?
#
loop_
_entity_poly.entity_id
_entity_poly.type
_entity_poly.pdbx_seq_one_letter_code
_entity_poly.pdbx_strand_id
1 'polypeptide(L)'
;YQGTSMATPHVAGVAALMFAAKSTLTVDQVESMLKSTARAFPATCSGCGTGIVDATAAVNAAIGGTVPPAGPTITEVESNNTTATASLISTSGTTVNGTMASSSDTDYYRVDLPAGKTLSSVLTPGLSTADYDLFVYNSGGTLLGKSENGAGAVDSYATANTGSTTSTRYVRVVYYSGGTGSTSGKYTLKLSW
;
A
#
# COMPACT_ATOMS: atom_id res chain seq x y z
N TYR A 1 5.16 -22.67 21.65
CA TYR A 1 4.16 -22.67 20.57
C TYR A 1 3.21 -21.50 20.81
N GLN A 2 3.53 -20.33 20.28
CA GLN A 2 2.61 -19.19 20.25
C GLN A 2 2.44 -18.86 18.78
N GLY A 3 1.31 -19.27 18.21
CA GLY A 3 0.98 -19.05 16.81
C GLY A 3 0.08 -17.84 16.65
N THR A 4 0.03 -17.30 15.43
CA THR A 4 -0.92 -16.25 15.03
C THR A 4 -2.38 -16.65 15.25
N SER A 5 -2.69 -17.93 15.47
CA SER A 5 -4.02 -18.46 15.82
C SER A 5 -4.70 -17.74 16.99
N MET A 6 -3.94 -17.17 17.95
CA MET A 6 -4.51 -16.39 19.05
C MET A 6 -4.63 -14.90 18.73
N ALA A 7 -3.84 -14.40 17.77
CA ALA A 7 -3.89 -13.01 17.32
C ALA A 7 -5.06 -12.77 16.34
N THR A 8 -5.38 -13.73 15.48
CA THR A 8 -6.49 -13.65 14.53
C THR A 8 -7.84 -13.34 15.18
N PRO A 9 -8.32 -14.08 16.20
CA PRO A 9 -9.59 -13.76 16.85
C PRO A 9 -9.54 -12.41 17.60
N HIS A 10 -8.36 -11.94 18.00
CA HIS A 10 -8.21 -10.64 18.64
C HIS A 10 -8.52 -9.50 17.67
N VAL A 11 -7.94 -9.53 16.46
CA VAL A 11 -8.23 -8.53 15.40
C VAL A 11 -9.69 -8.64 14.94
N ALA A 12 -10.23 -9.86 14.82
CA ALA A 12 -11.64 -10.06 14.47
C ALA A 12 -12.59 -9.44 15.50
N GLY A 13 -12.26 -9.53 16.79
CA GLY A 13 -13.03 -8.88 17.86
C GLY A 13 -13.03 -7.35 17.74
N VAL A 14 -11.89 -6.74 17.39
CA VAL A 14 -11.82 -5.28 17.17
C VAL A 14 -12.65 -4.87 15.95
N ALA A 15 -12.57 -5.61 14.85
CA ALA A 15 -13.40 -5.35 13.68
C ALA A 15 -14.90 -5.44 14.01
N ALA A 16 -15.31 -6.43 14.80
CA ALA A 16 -16.70 -6.55 15.26
C ALA A 16 -17.14 -5.34 16.11
N LEU A 17 -16.27 -4.84 17.00
CA LEU A 17 -16.53 -3.62 17.77
C LEU A 17 -16.70 -2.39 16.86
N MET A 18 -15.88 -2.26 15.81
CA MET A 18 -16.01 -1.17 14.84
C MET A 18 -17.34 -1.24 14.08
N PHE A 19 -17.77 -2.42 13.63
CA PHE A 19 -19.07 -2.60 12.99
C PHE A 19 -20.23 -2.34 13.94
N ALA A 20 -20.11 -2.74 15.20
CA ALA A 20 -21.12 -2.44 16.22
C ALA A 20 -21.24 -0.94 16.47
N ALA A 21 -20.11 -0.21 16.45
CA ALA A 21 -20.08 1.23 16.63
C ALA A 21 -20.56 2.00 15.38
N LYS A 22 -20.32 1.47 14.17
CA LYS A 22 -20.78 2.04 12.90
C LYS A 22 -21.04 0.94 11.87
N SER A 23 -22.31 0.55 11.73
CA SER A 23 -22.74 -0.53 10.85
C SER A 23 -22.62 -0.23 9.34
N THR A 24 -22.40 1.04 8.98
CA THR A 24 -22.23 1.48 7.58
C THR A 24 -20.80 1.36 7.07
N LEU A 25 -19.84 0.93 7.90
CA LEU A 25 -18.47 0.71 7.46
C LEU A 25 -18.40 -0.39 6.39
N THR A 26 -17.49 -0.23 5.43
CA THR A 26 -17.11 -1.32 4.52
C THR A 26 -15.92 -2.09 5.09
N VAL A 27 -15.69 -3.32 4.59
CA VAL A 27 -14.54 -4.13 4.99
C VAL A 27 -13.22 -3.39 4.72
N ASP A 28 -13.09 -2.70 3.58
CA ASP A 28 -11.91 -1.91 3.23
C ASP A 28 -11.67 -0.75 4.21
N GLN A 29 -12.74 -0.10 4.67
CA GLN A 29 -12.65 0.97 5.65
C GLN A 29 -12.20 0.42 7.01
N VAL A 30 -12.72 -0.72 7.42
CA VAL A 30 -12.30 -1.41 8.64
C VAL A 30 -10.82 -1.79 8.57
N GLU A 31 -10.38 -2.38 7.47
CA GLU A 31 -8.97 -2.73 7.26
C GLU A 31 -8.05 -1.50 7.29
N SER A 32 -8.44 -0.43 6.59
CA SER A 32 -7.70 0.83 6.55
C SER A 32 -7.58 1.47 7.93
N MET A 33 -8.68 1.52 8.69
CA MET A 33 -8.69 2.03 10.06
C MET A 33 -7.80 1.17 10.98
N LEU A 34 -7.94 -0.16 10.94
CA LEU A 34 -7.09 -1.06 11.74
C LEU A 34 -5.59 -0.89 11.45
N LYS A 35 -5.23 -0.68 10.18
CA LYS A 35 -3.83 -0.46 9.77
C LYS A 35 -3.31 0.91 10.18
N SER A 36 -4.11 1.97 10.00
CA SER A 36 -3.70 3.36 10.26
C SER A 36 -3.71 3.75 11.73
N THR A 37 -4.51 3.07 12.56
CA THR A 37 -4.54 3.30 14.01
C THR A 37 -3.66 2.33 14.79
N ALA A 38 -2.98 1.40 14.11
CA ALA A 38 -2.06 0.49 14.74
C ALA A 38 -0.94 1.25 15.45
N ARG A 39 -0.67 0.88 16.71
CA ARG A 39 0.45 1.42 17.47
C ARG A 39 1.76 0.72 17.08
N ALA A 40 2.87 1.44 17.12
CA ALA A 40 4.18 0.87 16.85
C ALA A 40 4.52 -0.26 17.83
N PHE A 41 5.31 -1.23 17.37
CA PHE A 41 5.89 -2.23 18.26
C PHE A 41 6.90 -1.56 19.21
N PRO A 42 7.01 -2.02 20.47
CA PRO A 42 7.96 -1.49 21.45
C PRO A 42 9.43 -1.80 21.09
N ALA A 43 9.67 -2.58 20.03
CA ALA A 43 10.98 -2.88 19.48
C ALA A 43 10.90 -2.92 17.94
N THR A 44 12.05 -2.78 17.28
CA THR A 44 12.16 -2.98 15.83
C THR A 44 11.73 -4.40 15.47
N CYS A 45 10.75 -4.53 14.59
CA CYS A 45 10.31 -5.82 14.08
C CYS A 45 10.36 -5.85 12.54
N SER A 46 11.08 -6.84 12.00
CA SER A 46 11.05 -7.17 10.58
C SER A 46 9.87 -8.09 10.29
N GLY A 47 9.00 -7.73 9.34
CA GLY A 47 7.84 -8.53 8.94
C GLY A 47 6.58 -8.37 9.81
N CYS A 48 6.54 -7.44 10.76
CA CYS A 48 5.37 -7.22 11.64
C CYS A 48 4.24 -6.35 11.05
N GLY A 49 4.30 -5.99 9.77
CA GLY A 49 3.30 -5.12 9.14
C GLY A 49 3.26 -3.72 9.76
N THR A 50 2.06 -3.13 9.86
CA THR A 50 1.87 -1.73 10.25
C THR A 50 1.86 -1.46 11.76
N GLY A 51 1.89 -2.50 12.60
CA GLY A 51 1.93 -2.35 14.06
C GLY A 51 1.01 -3.31 14.82
N ILE A 52 0.78 -3.00 16.09
CA ILE A 52 -0.13 -3.70 17.00
C ILE A 52 -1.50 -3.02 16.92
N VAL A 53 -2.57 -3.80 16.77
CA VAL A 53 -3.94 -3.26 16.76
C VAL A 53 -4.23 -2.44 18.03
N ASP A 54 -4.83 -1.26 17.86
CA ASP A 54 -5.33 -0.42 18.94
C ASP A 54 -6.86 -0.30 18.81
N ALA A 55 -7.58 -1.03 19.65
CA ALA A 55 -9.04 -1.12 19.58
C ALA A 55 -9.72 0.22 19.84
N THR A 56 -9.21 0.99 20.80
CA THR A 56 -9.78 2.29 21.16
C THR A 56 -9.58 3.29 20.02
N ALA A 57 -8.36 3.37 19.46
CA ALA A 57 -8.09 4.24 18.33
C ALA A 57 -8.89 3.84 17.09
N ALA A 58 -9.03 2.54 16.81
CA ALA A 58 -9.82 2.03 15.68
C ALA A 58 -11.32 2.33 15.81
N VAL A 59 -11.92 2.11 16.99
CA VAL A 59 -13.34 2.43 17.24
C VAL A 59 -13.57 3.95 17.24
N ASN A 60 -12.65 4.74 17.80
CA ASN A 60 -12.72 6.20 17.74
C ASN A 60 -12.65 6.72 16.29
N ALA A 61 -11.81 6.13 15.44
CA ALA A 61 -11.78 6.44 14.01
C ALA A 61 -13.09 6.08 13.30
N ALA A 62 -13.74 4.98 13.71
CA ALA A 62 -15.05 4.59 13.19
C ALA A 62 -16.15 5.61 13.53
N ILE A 63 -16.23 6.08 14.77
CA ILE A 63 -17.32 6.97 15.26
C ILE A 63 -17.03 8.46 15.12
N GLY A 64 -15.75 8.87 15.01
CA GLY A 64 -15.28 10.26 15.01
C GLY A 64 -15.29 10.97 13.65
N GLY A 65 -15.92 10.39 12.62
CA GLY A 65 -16.26 11.13 11.39
C GLY A 65 -15.12 11.41 10.41
N THR A 66 -13.88 11.01 10.67
CA THR A 66 -12.84 10.93 9.64
C THR A 66 -12.63 9.47 9.29
N VAL A 67 -13.57 8.92 8.50
CA VAL A 67 -13.18 7.85 7.58
C VAL A 67 -12.03 8.46 6.77
N PRO A 68 -10.77 7.97 6.81
CA PRO A 68 -9.90 8.23 5.68
C PRO A 68 -10.69 7.66 4.51
N PRO A 69 -11.16 8.47 3.54
CA PRO A 69 -11.86 7.93 2.40
C PRO A 69 -11.04 6.76 1.89
N ALA A 70 -11.68 5.64 1.54
CA ALA A 70 -10.99 4.71 0.65
C ALA A 70 -10.48 5.58 -0.49
N GLY A 71 -9.15 5.67 -0.65
CA GLY A 71 -8.60 6.61 -1.59
C GLY A 71 -9.15 6.31 -2.99
N PRO A 72 -9.16 7.29 -3.89
CA PRO A 72 -9.76 7.10 -5.20
C PRO A 72 -9.15 5.88 -5.89
N THR A 73 -9.96 5.18 -6.67
CA THR A 73 -9.43 4.26 -7.67
C THR A 73 -9.21 5.05 -8.95
N ILE A 74 -7.99 5.07 -9.45
CA ILE A 74 -7.64 5.71 -10.71
C ILE A 74 -7.09 4.67 -11.68
N THR A 75 -7.14 4.97 -12.97
CA THR A 75 -6.39 4.21 -13.98
C THR A 75 -5.05 4.90 -14.20
N GLU A 76 -3.99 4.12 -14.43
CA GLU A 76 -2.72 4.68 -14.88
C GLU A 76 -2.89 5.53 -16.16
N VAL A 77 -1.94 6.42 -16.41
CA VAL A 77 -1.88 7.20 -17.65
C VAL A 77 -0.48 7.08 -18.23
N GLU A 78 -0.41 6.52 -19.44
CA GLU A 78 0.83 6.42 -20.21
C GLU A 78 1.16 7.72 -20.96
N SER A 79 2.44 8.05 -21.18
CA SER A 79 3.63 7.32 -20.72
C SER A 79 4.02 7.70 -19.30
N ASN A 80 4.34 6.73 -18.44
CA ASN A 80 4.87 6.95 -17.10
C ASN A 80 6.21 6.23 -16.84
N ASN A 81 6.95 5.91 -17.90
CA ASN A 81 8.10 4.98 -17.84
C ASN A 81 9.39 5.55 -17.24
N THR A 82 9.36 6.77 -16.71
CA THR A 82 10.52 7.44 -16.12
C THR A 82 10.11 8.23 -14.89
N THR A 83 11.09 8.60 -14.04
CA THR A 83 10.84 9.52 -12.91
C THR A 83 10.38 10.91 -13.36
N ALA A 84 10.68 11.32 -14.59
CA ALA A 84 10.25 12.60 -15.15
C ALA A 84 8.79 12.57 -15.62
N THR A 85 8.30 11.40 -16.04
CA THR A 85 6.93 11.18 -16.51
C THR A 85 6.05 10.46 -15.50
N ALA A 86 6.57 10.20 -14.30
CA ALA A 86 5.89 9.44 -13.26
C ALA A 86 4.51 10.01 -12.92
N SER A 87 3.49 9.16 -12.84
CA SER A 87 2.14 9.57 -12.50
C SER A 87 2.05 10.04 -11.05
N LEU A 88 1.63 11.29 -10.82
CA LEU A 88 1.48 11.85 -9.48
C LEU A 88 0.28 11.24 -8.76
N ILE A 89 0.54 10.67 -7.58
CA ILE A 89 -0.48 10.23 -6.64
C ILE A 89 -0.55 11.23 -5.50
N SER A 90 -1.55 12.11 -5.54
CA SER A 90 -1.70 13.23 -4.59
C SER A 90 -2.52 12.87 -3.34
N THR A 91 -3.28 11.78 -3.38
CA THR A 91 -4.23 11.41 -2.32
C THR A 91 -3.81 10.10 -1.67
N SER A 92 -3.65 10.11 -0.35
CA SER A 92 -3.35 8.90 0.43
C SER A 92 -4.48 7.88 0.32
N GLY A 93 -4.12 6.61 0.18
CA GLY A 93 -5.05 5.49 0.03
C GLY A 93 -5.48 5.19 -1.42
N THR A 94 -4.96 5.93 -2.40
CA THR A 94 -5.27 5.74 -3.82
C THR A 94 -4.91 4.33 -4.27
N THR A 95 -5.81 3.70 -5.02
CA THR A 95 -5.53 2.45 -5.74
C THR A 95 -5.40 2.77 -7.23
N VAL A 96 -4.27 2.44 -7.82
CA VAL A 96 -4.06 2.55 -9.27
C VAL A 96 -4.36 1.22 -9.92
N ASN A 97 -5.24 1.21 -10.91
CA ASN A 97 -5.39 0.11 -11.85
C ASN A 97 -4.37 0.29 -12.95
N GLY A 98 -3.34 -0.55 -12.95
CA GLY A 98 -2.24 -0.51 -13.91
C GLY A 98 -2.17 -1.72 -14.83
N THR A 99 -1.32 -1.63 -15.84
CA THR A 99 -1.21 -2.58 -16.94
C THR A 99 0.22 -2.59 -17.45
N MET A 100 0.93 -3.68 -17.22
CA MET A 100 2.18 -3.96 -17.92
C MET A 100 1.87 -4.25 -19.39
N ALA A 101 1.98 -3.26 -20.27
CA ALA A 101 1.58 -3.36 -21.67
C ALA A 101 2.49 -4.32 -22.45
N SER A 102 3.75 -4.43 -22.06
CA SER A 102 4.77 -5.30 -22.65
C SER A 102 5.80 -5.76 -21.61
N SER A 103 6.68 -6.69 -21.97
CA SER A 103 7.78 -7.12 -21.09
C SER A 103 8.89 -6.08 -20.91
N SER A 104 8.94 -5.05 -21.75
CA SER A 104 9.82 -3.88 -21.61
C SER A 104 9.16 -2.72 -20.87
N ASP A 105 7.89 -2.87 -20.50
CA ASP A 105 7.15 -1.82 -19.83
C ASP A 105 7.62 -1.63 -18.39
N THR A 106 7.50 -0.40 -17.91
CA THR A 106 7.85 -0.08 -16.54
C THR A 106 7.10 1.16 -16.15
N ASP A 107 6.49 1.14 -14.97
CA ASP A 107 5.56 2.19 -14.61
C ASP A 107 6.07 2.92 -13.37
N TYR A 108 6.26 4.23 -13.47
CA TYR A 108 6.65 5.06 -12.35
C TYR A 108 5.47 5.86 -11.81
N TYR A 109 5.35 5.85 -10.49
CA TYR A 109 4.42 6.64 -9.71
C TYR A 109 5.19 7.54 -8.77
N ARG A 110 4.67 8.74 -8.52
CA ARG A 110 5.31 9.75 -7.66
C ARG A 110 4.40 10.12 -6.51
N VAL A 111 4.94 10.15 -5.30
CA VAL A 111 4.27 10.64 -4.09
C VAL A 111 5.11 11.74 -3.47
N ASP A 112 4.49 12.89 -3.20
CA ASP A 112 5.08 13.92 -2.35
C ASP A 112 4.78 13.63 -0.89
N LEU A 113 5.65 12.84 -0.26
CA LEU A 113 5.44 12.31 1.07
C LEU A 113 5.70 13.41 2.12
N PRO A 114 4.68 13.88 2.87
CA PRO A 114 4.88 14.91 3.89
C PRO A 114 5.83 14.45 5.00
N ALA A 115 6.41 15.41 5.73
CA ALA A 115 7.28 15.13 6.87
C ALA A 115 6.57 14.25 7.91
N GLY A 116 7.28 13.25 8.45
CA GLY A 116 6.76 12.34 9.48
C GLY A 116 5.77 11.29 8.98
N LYS A 117 5.48 11.23 7.67
CA LYS A 117 4.59 10.21 7.09
C LYS A 117 5.36 8.99 6.62
N THR A 118 4.67 7.85 6.54
CA THR A 118 5.21 6.59 6.03
C THR A 118 4.41 6.14 4.83
N LEU A 119 5.04 6.13 3.66
CA LEU A 119 4.44 5.59 2.44
C LEU A 119 4.48 4.06 2.50
N SER A 120 3.30 3.45 2.53
CA SER A 120 3.09 2.03 2.25
C SER A 120 2.72 1.86 0.78
N SER A 121 3.47 1.02 0.07
CA SER A 121 3.22 0.65 -1.32
C SER A 121 2.87 -0.84 -1.38
N VAL A 122 1.74 -1.18 -1.98
CA VAL A 122 1.26 -2.57 -2.10
C VAL A 122 0.87 -2.85 -3.54
N LEU A 123 1.63 -3.70 -4.21
CA LEU A 123 1.43 -4.17 -5.57
C LEU A 123 0.77 -5.55 -5.54
N THR A 124 -0.37 -5.69 -6.23
CA THR A 124 -1.08 -6.96 -6.38
C THR A 124 -1.18 -7.29 -7.88
N PRO A 125 -0.57 -8.39 -8.35
CA PRO A 125 -0.71 -8.81 -9.74
C PRO A 125 -2.15 -9.23 -10.02
N GLY A 126 -2.64 -8.95 -11.23
CA GLY A 126 -4.00 -9.28 -11.66
C GLY A 126 -4.19 -10.77 -11.98
N LEU A 127 -3.10 -11.54 -12.12
CA LEU A 127 -3.09 -12.97 -12.36
C LEU A 127 -2.11 -13.66 -11.41
N SER A 128 -2.43 -14.89 -11.00
CA SER A 128 -1.54 -15.71 -10.18
C SER A 128 -0.26 -16.16 -10.91
N THR A 129 -0.22 -16.01 -12.24
CA THR A 129 0.93 -16.34 -13.07
C THR A 129 1.76 -15.12 -13.47
N ALA A 130 1.29 -13.91 -13.13
CA ALA A 130 2.02 -12.68 -13.38
C ALA A 130 2.98 -12.40 -12.22
N ASP A 131 4.19 -11.98 -12.57
CA ASP A 131 5.28 -11.71 -11.65
C ASP A 131 5.81 -10.32 -11.96
N TYR A 132 5.48 -9.37 -11.08
CA TYR A 132 5.86 -7.97 -11.21
C TYR A 132 6.52 -7.51 -9.92
N ASP A 133 7.61 -6.77 -10.07
CA ASP A 133 8.43 -6.36 -8.95
C ASP A 133 8.17 -4.91 -8.56
N LEU A 134 8.30 -4.63 -7.27
CA LEU A 134 8.08 -3.31 -6.68
C LEU A 134 9.41 -2.72 -6.20
N PHE A 135 9.73 -1.51 -6.67
CA PHE A 135 10.90 -0.76 -6.22
C PHE A 135 10.49 0.63 -5.73
N VAL A 136 11.11 1.12 -4.66
CA VAL A 136 10.86 2.46 -4.13
C VAL A 136 12.16 3.24 -4.03
N TYR A 137 12.18 4.44 -4.65
CA TYR A 137 13.34 5.33 -4.72
C TYR A 137 13.06 6.66 -4.01
N ASN A 138 14.13 7.31 -3.55
CA ASN A 138 14.07 8.71 -3.11
C ASN A 138 14.11 9.68 -4.29
N SER A 139 14.00 10.99 -4.00
CA SER A 139 14.09 12.07 -5.00
C SER A 139 15.41 12.13 -5.76
N GLY A 140 16.50 11.61 -5.18
CA GLY A 140 17.82 11.52 -5.81
C GLY A 140 18.02 10.27 -6.68
N GLY A 141 16.99 9.43 -6.85
CA GLY A 141 17.08 8.18 -7.61
C GLY A 141 17.78 7.04 -6.87
N THR A 142 18.09 7.20 -5.58
CA THR A 142 18.63 6.11 -4.76
C THR A 142 17.52 5.15 -4.38
N LEU A 143 17.76 3.84 -4.56
CA LEU A 143 16.85 2.78 -4.11
C LEU A 143 16.77 2.79 -2.58
N LEU A 144 15.56 2.91 -2.05
CA LEU A 144 15.27 2.80 -0.62
C LEU A 144 14.95 1.35 -0.22
N GLY A 145 14.23 0.65 -1.07
CA GLY A 145 13.92 -0.76 -0.90
C GLY A 145 13.07 -1.30 -2.05
N LYS A 146 12.86 -2.62 -2.01
CA LYS A 146 12.17 -3.36 -3.05
C LYS A 146 11.48 -4.61 -2.49
N SER A 147 10.59 -5.18 -3.27
CA SER A 147 9.95 -6.48 -3.07
C SER A 147 9.89 -7.16 -4.43
N GLU A 148 10.36 -8.41 -4.49
CA GLU A 148 10.49 -9.22 -5.72
C GLU A 148 9.95 -10.65 -5.44
N ASN A 149 8.75 -10.73 -4.85
CA ASN A 149 8.11 -12.01 -4.56
C ASN A 149 7.64 -12.65 -5.86
N GLY A 150 7.77 -13.98 -5.97
CA GLY A 150 7.44 -14.67 -7.21
C GLY A 150 5.96 -14.61 -7.62
N ALA A 151 5.69 -15.05 -8.85
CA ALA A 151 4.38 -15.04 -9.52
C ALA A 151 3.15 -15.20 -8.59
N GLY A 152 2.22 -14.25 -8.73
CA GLY A 152 0.95 -14.21 -8.02
C GLY A 152 1.03 -13.75 -6.56
N ALA A 153 2.22 -13.55 -6.02
CA ALA A 153 2.39 -12.97 -4.70
C ALA A 153 2.14 -11.46 -4.71
N VAL A 154 1.83 -10.92 -3.53
CA VAL A 154 1.73 -9.47 -3.30
C VAL A 154 3.12 -8.95 -2.95
N ASP A 155 3.50 -7.86 -3.59
CA ASP A 155 4.75 -7.15 -3.34
C ASP A 155 4.48 -5.90 -2.53
N SER A 156 5.26 -5.68 -1.47
CA SER A 156 5.03 -4.53 -0.62
C SER A 156 6.29 -3.97 0.00
N TYR A 157 6.34 -2.65 0.13
CA TYR A 157 7.42 -1.96 0.81
C TYR A 157 6.91 -0.68 1.45
N ALA A 158 7.42 -0.38 2.65
CA ALA A 158 7.10 0.83 3.39
C ALA A 158 8.34 1.71 3.59
N THR A 159 8.23 3.00 3.33
CA THR A 159 9.31 3.98 3.54
C THR A 159 8.82 5.20 4.31
N ALA A 160 9.53 5.56 5.36
CA ALA A 160 9.25 6.78 6.13
C ALA A 160 9.92 8.01 5.50
N ASN A 161 9.28 9.17 5.63
CA ASN A 161 9.93 10.45 5.55
C ASN A 161 10.28 10.92 6.97
N THR A 162 11.49 10.60 7.42
CA THR A 162 12.00 11.01 8.74
C THR A 162 12.58 12.43 8.75
N GLY A 163 12.52 13.14 7.62
CA GLY A 163 12.93 14.54 7.52
C GLY A 163 11.87 15.50 8.09
N SER A 164 12.20 16.79 8.09
CA SER A 164 11.34 17.87 8.56
C SER A 164 10.51 18.53 7.45
N THR A 165 10.74 18.16 6.19
CA THR A 165 10.05 18.71 5.02
C THR A 165 9.49 17.60 4.14
N THR A 166 8.52 17.93 3.29
CA THR A 166 8.01 17.02 2.27
C THR A 166 9.16 16.52 1.40
N SER A 167 9.20 15.21 1.15
CA SER A 167 10.21 14.56 0.33
C SER A 167 9.55 13.64 -0.67
N THR A 168 9.94 13.75 -1.94
CA THR A 168 9.39 12.88 -2.98
C THR A 168 9.83 11.43 -2.81
N ARG A 169 8.92 10.50 -3.11
CA ARG A 169 9.16 9.08 -3.30
C ARG A 169 8.69 8.68 -4.69
N TYR A 170 9.49 7.85 -5.35
CA TYR A 170 9.10 7.21 -6.59
C TYR A 170 8.84 5.74 -6.33
N VAL A 171 7.70 5.25 -6.76
CA VAL A 171 7.33 3.83 -6.74
C VAL A 171 7.38 3.34 -8.17
N ARG A 172 8.08 2.24 -8.42
CA ARG A 172 8.26 1.68 -9.76
C ARG A 172 7.74 0.24 -9.77
N VAL A 173 6.89 -0.06 -10.74
CA VAL A 173 6.45 -1.41 -11.06
C VAL A 173 7.23 -1.90 -12.27
N VAL A 174 7.74 -3.13 -12.22
CA VAL A 174 8.61 -3.69 -13.26
C VAL A 174 8.12 -5.09 -13.63
N TYR A 175 8.14 -5.41 -14.92
CA TYR A 175 7.83 -6.74 -15.40
C TYR A 175 8.99 -7.69 -15.08
N TYR A 176 8.70 -8.82 -14.43
CA TYR A 176 9.65 -9.92 -14.31
C TYR A 176 9.26 -11.09 -15.21
N SER A 177 8.03 -11.59 -15.08
CA SER A 177 7.52 -12.67 -15.93
C SER A 177 5.97 -12.74 -15.97
N GLY A 178 5.43 -13.59 -16.84
CA GLY A 178 4.00 -13.84 -16.91
C GLY A 178 3.23 -12.86 -17.79
N GLY A 179 2.09 -12.39 -17.31
CA GLY A 179 1.11 -11.64 -18.10
C GLY A 179 1.61 -10.28 -18.61
N THR A 180 1.23 -9.91 -19.82
CA THR A 180 1.39 -8.56 -20.39
C THR A 180 0.16 -8.19 -21.22
N GLY A 181 0.10 -6.94 -21.65
CA GLY A 181 -0.96 -6.42 -22.52
C GLY A 181 -2.27 -6.14 -21.79
N SER A 182 -3.27 -5.67 -22.54
CA SER A 182 -4.51 -5.09 -22.00
C SER A 182 -5.40 -6.05 -21.21
N THR A 183 -5.17 -7.36 -21.29
CA THR A 183 -5.95 -8.36 -20.56
C THR A 183 -5.13 -9.00 -19.44
N SER A 184 -3.95 -9.52 -19.76
CA SER A 184 -3.14 -10.30 -18.82
C SER A 184 -2.10 -9.46 -18.05
N GLY A 185 -1.81 -8.25 -18.53
CA GLY A 185 -0.83 -7.33 -17.93
C GLY A 185 -1.32 -6.60 -16.68
N LYS A 186 -2.55 -6.86 -16.22
CA LYS A 186 -3.20 -6.05 -15.18
C LYS A 186 -2.54 -6.22 -13.81
N TYR A 187 -2.51 -5.14 -13.04
CA TYR A 187 -2.18 -5.14 -11.62
C TYR A 187 -2.96 -4.03 -10.90
N THR A 188 -2.92 -4.06 -9.57
CA THR A 188 -3.32 -2.92 -8.74
C THR A 188 -2.17 -2.47 -7.85
N LEU A 189 -1.98 -1.16 -7.72
CA LEU A 189 -0.99 -0.56 -6.84
C LEU A 189 -1.70 0.36 -5.84
N LYS A 190 -1.70 0.00 -4.56
CA LYS A 190 -2.26 0.82 -3.49
C LYS A 190 -1.17 1.59 -2.77
N LEU A 191 -1.29 2.91 -2.75
CA LEU A 191 -0.35 3.82 -2.08
C LEU A 191 -1.05 4.57 -0.95
N SER A 192 -0.52 4.49 0.28
CA SER A 192 -1.09 5.15 1.47
C SER A 192 -0.01 5.71 2.40
N TRP A 193 -0.26 6.87 2.99
CA TRP A 193 0.61 7.57 3.94
C TRP A 193 -0.13 8.55 4.87
#